data_AF-A0A2M7ZHP0-F1
#
_entry.id   AF-A0A2M7ZHP0-F1
#
_cell.length_a   1.000
_cell.length_b   1.000
_cell.length_c   1.000
_cell.angle_alpha   90.00
_cell.angle_beta   90.00
_cell.angle_gamma   90.00
#
_symmetry.space_group_name_H-M   'P 1'
#
loop_
_entity.id
_entity.type
_entity.pdbx_description
1 polymer ?
#
loop_
_entity_poly.entity_id
_entity_poly.type
_entity_poly.pdbx_seq_one_letter_code
_entity_poly.pdbx_strand_id
1 'polypeptide(L)'
;MHTKKFWITFVVVFVVMEVLGYLIHGVILAETYAAEPLKSIFRSEEEMMSMMWVMYLMDLVWAYFFVFFFAKGYENKGIGEGLRYGLYIGLFFNLVFSYSSYAIYPLTYGIVLQWFIYGLIVSLILGVVASFTFKPVAAKTE
;
A
#
# COMPACT_ATOMS: atom_id res chain seq x y z
N MET A 1 -18.73 14.15 -2.46
CA MET A 1 -18.13 12.80 -2.45
C MET A 1 -19.19 11.82 -2.94
N HIS A 2 -18.96 11.05 -4.00
CA HIS A 2 -19.91 10.01 -4.40
C HIS A 2 -19.82 8.85 -3.40
N THR A 3 -20.64 8.86 -2.36
CA THR A 3 -20.52 7.97 -1.19
C THR A 3 -20.42 6.49 -1.57
N LYS A 4 -21.23 6.01 -2.53
CA LYS A 4 -21.16 4.62 -3.01
C LYS A 4 -19.81 4.29 -3.69
N LYS A 5 -19.32 5.15 -4.58
CA LYS A 5 -18.05 4.94 -5.30
C LYS A 5 -16.86 4.98 -4.37
N PHE A 6 -16.90 5.86 -3.38
CA PHE A 6 -15.88 5.94 -2.35
C PHE A 6 -15.74 4.61 -1.62
N TRP A 7 -16.84 4.07 -1.08
CA TRP A 7 -16.79 2.81 -0.34
C TRP A 7 -16.41 1.61 -1.22
N ILE A 8 -16.89 1.54 -2.47
CA ILE A 8 -16.46 0.50 -3.42
C ILE A 8 -14.95 0.60 -3.68
N THR A 9 -14.45 1.81 -3.97
CA THR A 9 -13.02 2.03 -4.24
C THR A 9 -12.18 1.69 -3.02
N PHE A 10 -12.62 2.09 -1.82
CA PHE A 10 -11.98 1.75 -0.56
C PHE A 10 -11.84 0.24 -0.37
N VAL A 11 -12.94 -0.52 -0.50
CA VAL A 11 -12.91 -1.98 -0.33
C VAL A 11 -12.00 -2.63 -1.37
N VAL A 12 -12.08 -2.22 -2.64
CA VAL A 12 -11.23 -2.80 -3.70
C VAL A 12 -9.76 -2.47 -3.47
N VAL A 13 -9.42 -1.22 -3.11
CA VAL A 13 -8.04 -0.83 -2.78
C VAL A 13 -7.52 -1.62 -1.60
N PHE A 14 -8.30 -1.77 -0.53
CA PHE A 14 -7.92 -2.56 0.63
C PHE A 14 -7.63 -4.03 0.25
N VAL A 15 -8.54 -4.69 -0.46
CA VAL A 15 -8.35 -6.09 -0.88
C VAL A 15 -7.11 -6.26 -1.78
N VAL A 16 -6.91 -5.36 -2.74
CA VAL A 16 -5.73 -5.42 -3.62
C VAL A 16 -4.45 -5.18 -2.81
N MET A 17 -4.49 -4.27 -1.84
CA MET A 17 -3.36 -3.98 -0.95
C MET A 17 -2.98 -5.20 -0.11
N GLU A 18 -3.96 -5.90 0.50
CA GLU A 18 -3.73 -7.13 1.27
C GLU A 18 -3.12 -8.25 0.40
N VAL A 19 -3.66 -8.45 -0.81
CA VAL A 19 -3.16 -9.48 -1.74
C VAL A 19 -1.72 -9.18 -2.14
N LEU A 20 -1.41 -7.93 -2.49
CA LEU A 20 -0.05 -7.53 -2.85
C LEU A 20 0.89 -7.56 -1.64
N GLY A 21 0.41 -7.15 -0.47
CA GLY A 21 1.15 -7.19 0.79
C GLY A 21 1.56 -8.61 1.15
N TYR A 22 0.64 -9.57 1.07
CA TYR A 22 0.95 -10.98 1.25
C TYR A 22 1.95 -11.49 0.20
N LEU A 23 1.75 -11.18 -1.08
CA LEU A 23 2.67 -11.61 -2.13
C LEU A 23 4.09 -11.05 -1.90
N ILE A 24 4.22 -9.80 -1.50
CA ILE A 24 5.52 -9.17 -1.27
C ILE A 24 6.16 -9.68 0.02
N HIS A 25 5.44 -9.65 1.13
CA HIS A 25 6.03 -9.90 2.45
C HIS A 25 6.00 -11.39 2.85
N GLY A 26 4.93 -12.09 2.50
CA GLY A 26 4.74 -13.51 2.81
C GLY A 26 5.32 -14.47 1.77
N VAL A 27 5.63 -13.99 0.56
CA VAL A 27 6.21 -14.84 -0.50
C VAL A 27 7.57 -14.30 -0.97
N ILE A 28 7.62 -13.10 -1.57
CA ILE A 28 8.85 -12.59 -2.20
C ILE A 28 9.96 -12.32 -1.16
N LEU A 29 9.61 -11.72 -0.02
CA LEU A 29 10.56 -11.36 1.03
C LEU A 29 10.66 -12.38 2.16
N ALA A 30 9.90 -13.48 2.11
CA ALA A 30 9.84 -14.45 3.20
C ALA A 30 11.23 -15.00 3.56
N GLU A 31 12.00 -15.42 2.56
CA GLU A 31 13.38 -15.91 2.77
C GLU A 31 14.32 -14.80 3.27
N THR A 32 14.12 -13.57 2.81
CA THR A 32 14.92 -12.41 3.27
C THR A 32 14.65 -12.11 4.74
N TYR A 33 13.41 -12.22 5.19
CA TYR A 33 13.01 -12.03 6.59
C TYR A 33 13.49 -13.16 7.50
N ALA A 34 13.59 -14.39 6.98
CA ALA A 34 14.11 -15.53 7.72
C ALA A 34 15.64 -15.56 7.83
N ALA A 35 16.36 -14.69 7.12
CA ALA A 35 17.81 -14.61 7.11
C ALA A 35 18.35 -13.68 8.21
N GLU A 36 19.54 -14.00 8.73
CA GLU A 36 20.29 -13.11 9.62
C GLU A 36 20.92 -11.94 8.85
N PRO A 37 21.02 -10.73 9.44
CA PRO A 37 20.65 -10.39 10.82
C PRO A 37 19.16 -10.04 10.99
N LEU A 38 18.38 -10.01 9.91
CA LEU A 38 17.03 -9.45 9.91
C LEU A 38 16.05 -10.22 10.78
N LYS A 39 16.17 -11.55 10.79
CA LYS A 39 15.39 -12.45 11.65
C LYS A 39 15.48 -12.05 13.14
N SER A 40 16.66 -11.66 13.62
CA SER A 40 16.88 -11.28 15.02
C SER A 40 16.23 -9.94 15.42
N ILE A 41 15.87 -9.10 14.45
CA ILE A 41 15.28 -7.77 14.68
C ILE A 41 13.76 -7.87 14.86
N PHE A 42 13.12 -8.83 14.20
CA PHE A 42 11.67 -8.99 14.24
C PHE A 42 11.20 -9.70 15.51
N ARG A 43 9.93 -9.49 15.84
CA ARG A 43 9.24 -10.31 16.84
C ARG A 43 9.26 -11.77 16.40
N SER A 44 9.12 -12.68 17.37
CA SER A 44 8.90 -14.09 17.04
C SER A 44 7.64 -14.25 16.18
N GLU A 45 7.61 -15.30 15.36
CA GLU A 45 6.47 -15.57 14.47
C GLU A 45 5.17 -15.71 15.27
N GLU A 46 5.21 -16.40 16.42
CA GLU A 46 4.07 -16.56 17.31
C GLU A 46 3.52 -15.21 17.81
N GLU A 47 4.39 -14.35 18.33
CA GLU A 47 3.99 -13.01 18.79
C GLU A 47 3.46 -12.16 17.65
N MET A 48 4.12 -12.19 16.48
CA MET A 48 3.68 -11.45 15.30
C MET A 48 2.28 -11.90 14.86
N MET A 49 2.03 -13.20 14.77
CA MET A 49 0.73 -13.75 14.40
C MET A 49 -0.37 -13.40 15.41
N SER A 50 -0.05 -13.37 16.71
CA SER A 50 -0.99 -12.95 17.76
C SER A 50 -1.42 -11.47 17.63
N MET A 51 -0.59 -10.65 16.97
CA MET A 51 -0.81 -9.21 16.77
C MET A 51 -1.22 -8.86 15.33
N MET A 52 -1.47 -9.84 14.46
CA MET A 52 -1.76 -9.59 13.04
C MET A 52 -3.01 -8.73 12.82
N TRP A 53 -3.96 -8.77 13.77
CA TRP A 53 -5.13 -7.90 13.78
C TRP A 53 -4.77 -6.40 13.81
N VAL A 54 -3.62 -6.03 14.41
CA VAL A 54 -3.13 -4.65 14.42
C VAL A 54 -2.75 -4.22 13.01
N MET A 55 -2.10 -5.10 12.24
CA MET A 55 -1.75 -4.81 10.85
C MET A 55 -3.00 -4.57 10.02
N TYR A 56 -3.95 -5.51 10.01
CA TYR A 56 -5.19 -5.35 9.26
C TYR A 56 -5.96 -4.08 9.64
N LEU A 57 -5.96 -3.70 10.92
CA LEU A 57 -6.58 -2.46 11.37
C LEU A 57 -5.86 -1.21 10.83
N MET A 58 -4.53 -1.20 10.85
CA MET A 58 -3.75 -0.08 10.29
C MET A 58 -3.87 -0.01 8.77
N ASP A 59 -3.93 -1.15 8.10
CA ASP A 59 -4.14 -1.27 6.66
C ASP A 59 -5.52 -0.75 6.25
N LEU A 60 -6.57 -1.03 7.03
CA LEU A 60 -7.89 -0.41 6.85
C LEU A 60 -7.84 1.12 6.96
N VAL A 61 -7.14 1.65 7.97
CA VAL A 61 -6.98 3.11 8.15
C VAL A 61 -6.21 3.71 6.98
N TRP A 62 -5.11 3.07 6.56
CA TRP A 62 -4.27 3.53 5.45
C TRP A 62 -5.06 3.54 4.14
N ALA A 63 -5.75 2.44 3.81
CA ALA A 63 -6.56 2.34 2.60
C ALA A 63 -7.70 3.37 2.57
N TYR A 64 -8.31 3.66 3.72
CA TYR A 64 -9.34 4.69 3.83
C TYR A 64 -8.78 6.06 3.47
N PHE A 65 -7.65 6.47 4.07
CA PHE A 65 -7.04 7.77 3.79
C PHE A 65 -6.45 7.85 2.37
N PHE A 66 -5.91 6.75 1.87
CA PHE A 66 -5.47 6.65 0.47
C PHE A 66 -6.63 6.98 -0.49
N VAL A 67 -7.80 6.39 -0.30
CA VAL A 67 -8.96 6.67 -1.15
C VAL A 67 -9.56 8.06 -0.87
N PHE A 68 -9.51 8.53 0.38
CA PHE A 68 -9.98 9.86 0.75
C PHE A 68 -9.18 10.98 0.06
N PHE A 69 -7.85 10.91 0.10
CA PHE A 69 -7.00 11.90 -0.57
C PHE A 69 -7.12 11.79 -2.09
N PHE A 70 -7.21 10.58 -2.65
CA PHE A 70 -7.51 10.39 -4.07
C PHE A 70 -8.83 11.08 -4.45
N ALA A 71 -9.91 10.83 -3.71
CA ALA A 71 -11.23 11.40 -3.97
C ALA A 71 -11.26 12.94 -3.85
N LYS A 72 -10.41 13.52 -2.99
CA LYS A 72 -10.27 14.98 -2.82
C LYS A 72 -9.54 15.63 -3.99
N GLY A 73 -8.56 14.92 -4.56
CA GLY A 73 -7.78 15.38 -5.71
C GLY A 73 -8.27 14.86 -7.06
N TYR A 74 -9.46 14.25 -7.12
CA TYR A 74 -9.93 13.55 -8.31
C TYR A 74 -10.33 14.52 -9.45
N GLU A 75 -9.66 14.40 -10.59
CA GLU A 75 -9.81 15.23 -11.79
C GLU A 75 -10.42 14.49 -12.98
N ASN A 76 -10.69 13.18 -12.87
CA ASN A 76 -11.22 12.32 -13.94
C ASN A 76 -10.35 12.30 -15.22
N LYS A 77 -9.02 12.32 -15.06
CA LYS A 77 -8.03 12.25 -16.15
C LYS A 77 -7.55 10.83 -16.45
N GLY A 78 -8.19 9.83 -15.83
CA GLY A 78 -7.94 8.42 -16.10
C GLY A 78 -6.65 7.89 -15.44
N ILE A 79 -6.00 6.93 -16.09
CA ILE A 79 -4.94 6.11 -15.47
C ILE A 79 -3.71 6.95 -15.06
N GLY A 80 -3.34 7.95 -15.88
CA GLY A 80 -2.19 8.81 -15.59
C GLY A 80 -2.34 9.60 -14.28
N GLU A 81 -3.57 9.95 -13.91
CA GLU A 81 -3.89 10.57 -12.62
C GLU A 81 -3.64 9.61 -11.45
N GLY A 82 -4.08 8.35 -11.60
CA GLY A 82 -3.83 7.28 -10.64
C GLY A 82 -2.35 7.01 -10.43
N LEU A 83 -1.57 6.93 -11.51
CA LEU A 83 -0.12 6.77 -11.45
C LEU A 83 0.57 7.95 -10.75
N ARG A 84 0.21 9.18 -11.11
CA ARG A 84 0.75 10.39 -10.46
C ARG A 84 0.45 10.40 -8.96
N TYR A 85 -0.78 10.07 -8.59
CA TYR A 85 -1.19 9.99 -7.19
C TYR A 85 -0.45 8.88 -6.42
N GLY A 86 -0.37 7.69 -7.00
CA GLY A 86 0.37 6.55 -6.44
C GLY A 86 1.86 6.85 -6.27
N LEU A 87 2.46 7.60 -7.21
CA LEU A 87 3.84 8.08 -7.09
C LEU A 87 4.01 9.02 -5.89
N TYR A 88 3.09 9.98 -5.71
CA TYR A 88 3.16 10.90 -4.57
C TYR A 88 3.05 10.18 -3.24
N ILE A 89 2.10 9.26 -3.09
CA ILE A 89 1.98 8.45 -1.86
C ILE A 89 3.20 7.54 -1.71
N GLY A 90 3.70 6.94 -2.78
CA GLY A 90 4.87 6.08 -2.76
C GLY A 90 6.11 6.78 -2.23
N LEU A 91 6.37 8.02 -2.70
CA LEU A 91 7.47 8.85 -2.22
C LEU A 91 7.22 9.41 -0.82
N PHE A 92 6.00 9.83 -0.51
CA PHE A 92 5.68 10.38 0.80
C PHE A 92 5.73 9.32 1.91
N PHE A 93 5.17 8.14 1.66
CA PHE A 93 5.03 7.10 2.67
C PHE A 93 6.16 6.08 2.59
N ASN A 94 6.31 5.36 1.47
CA ASN A 94 7.23 4.21 1.41
C ASN A 94 8.70 4.62 1.45
N LEU A 95 9.09 5.70 0.75
CA LEU A 95 10.47 6.19 0.81
C LEU A 95 10.82 6.68 2.22
N VAL A 96 9.96 7.53 2.81
CA VAL A 96 10.18 8.07 4.16
C VAL A 96 10.22 6.94 5.18
N PHE A 97 9.22 6.05 5.19
CA PHE A 97 9.16 4.94 6.13
C PHE A 97 10.39 4.02 6.03
N SER A 98 10.78 3.62 4.82
CA SER A 98 11.89 2.68 4.62
C SER A 98 13.22 3.27 5.09
N TYR A 99 13.53 4.51 4.70
CA TYR A 99 14.80 5.15 5.04
C TYR A 99 14.84 5.72 6.46
N SER A 100 13.71 6.12 7.04
CA SER A 100 13.64 6.41 8.48
C SER A 100 13.86 5.13 9.29
N SER A 101 13.32 3.99 8.85
CA SER A 101 13.57 2.70 9.49
C SER A 101 15.04 2.29 9.44
N TYR A 102 15.75 2.59 8.34
CA TYR A 102 17.19 2.38 8.24
C TYR A 102 18.00 3.15 9.29
N ALA A 103 17.54 4.35 9.67
CA ALA A 103 18.21 5.15 10.68
C ALA A 103 17.91 4.68 12.11
N ILE A 104 16.74 4.07 12.33
CA ILE A 104 16.26 3.67 13.66
C ILE A 104 16.69 2.24 14.00
N TYR A 105 16.65 1.33 13.01
CA TYR A 105 16.89 -0.08 13.18
C TYR A 105 18.17 -0.49 12.44
N PRO A 106 18.88 -1.55 12.89
CA PRO A 106 20.11 -2.04 12.25
C PRO A 106 19.78 -2.85 10.98
N LEU A 107 19.03 -2.26 10.06
CA LEU A 107 18.65 -2.87 8.78
C LEU A 107 19.79 -2.77 7.78
N THR A 108 19.90 -3.74 6.88
CA THR A 108 20.81 -3.63 5.74
C THR A 108 20.22 -2.72 4.67
N TYR A 109 21.06 -2.09 3.85
CA TYR A 109 20.57 -1.25 2.76
C TYR A 109 19.69 -2.02 1.75
N GLY A 110 19.99 -3.30 1.52
CA GLY A 110 19.25 -4.15 0.59
C GLY A 110 17.76 -4.24 0.92
N ILE A 111 17.41 -4.53 2.18
CA ILE A 111 16.00 -4.66 2.57
C ILE A 111 15.27 -3.31 2.53
N VAL A 112 15.95 -2.23 2.90
CA VAL A 112 15.38 -0.87 2.85
C VAL A 112 15.05 -0.46 1.42
N LEU A 113 15.96 -0.74 0.48
CA LEU A 113 15.72 -0.49 -0.94
C LEU A 113 14.57 -1.35 -1.46
N GLN A 114 14.50 -2.63 -1.09
CA GLN A 114 13.40 -3.52 -1.47
C GLN A 114 12.04 -3.02 -0.94
N TRP A 115 11.95 -2.63 0.34
CA TRP A 115 10.73 -2.06 0.92
C TRP A 115 10.26 -0.81 0.17
N PHE A 116 11.19 0.10 -0.14
CA PHE A 116 10.86 1.29 -0.92
C PHE A 116 10.34 0.92 -2.31
N ILE A 117 11.08 0.10 -3.06
CA ILE A 117 10.74 -0.23 -4.45
C ILE A 117 9.41 -1.00 -4.52
N TYR A 118 9.22 -2.02 -3.68
CA TYR A 118 7.98 -2.78 -3.66
C TYR A 118 6.80 -1.93 -3.17
N GLY A 119 6.97 -1.13 -2.11
CA GLY A 119 5.94 -0.22 -1.63
C GLY A 119 5.55 0.84 -2.68
N LEU A 120 6.53 1.35 -3.44
CA LEU A 120 6.28 2.27 -4.56
C LEU A 120 5.45 1.59 -5.66
N ILE A 121 5.82 0.37 -6.07
CA ILE A 121 5.07 -0.41 -7.06
C ILE A 121 3.63 -0.64 -6.59
N VAL A 122 3.43 -1.05 -5.32
CA VAL A 122 2.09 -1.21 -4.73
C VAL A 122 1.31 0.09 -4.80
N SER A 123 1.91 1.21 -4.39
CA SER A 123 1.22 2.52 -4.39
C SER A 123 0.80 2.95 -5.81
N LEU A 124 1.64 2.68 -6.81
CA LEU A 124 1.30 2.91 -8.22
C LEU A 124 0.12 2.05 -8.67
N ILE A 125 0.14 0.74 -8.35
CA ILE A 125 -0.97 -0.18 -8.68
C ILE A 125 -2.27 0.28 -8.00
N LEU A 126 -2.22 0.60 -6.70
CA LEU A 126 -3.39 1.07 -5.96
C LEU A 126 -3.93 2.40 -6.50
N GLY A 127 -3.07 3.31 -6.94
CA GLY A 127 -3.48 4.56 -7.60
C GLY A 127 -4.21 4.30 -8.92
N VAL A 128 -3.72 3.35 -9.72
CA VAL A 128 -4.39 2.90 -10.95
C VAL A 128 -5.75 2.26 -10.64
N VAL A 129 -5.80 1.36 -9.66
CA VAL A 129 -7.04 0.72 -9.19
C VAL A 129 -8.06 1.77 -8.76
N ALA A 130 -7.65 2.73 -7.92
CA ALA A 130 -8.51 3.81 -7.47
C ALA A 130 -9.05 4.64 -8.64
N SER A 131 -8.23 4.96 -9.63
CA SER A 131 -8.68 5.67 -10.83
C SER A 131 -9.72 4.88 -11.63
N PHE A 132 -9.58 3.55 -11.73
CA PHE A 132 -10.58 2.72 -12.42
C PHE A 132 -11.90 2.61 -11.66
N THR A 133 -11.86 2.36 -10.35
CA THR A 133 -13.06 2.12 -9.55
C THR A 133 -13.82 3.41 -9.21
N PHE A 134 -13.12 4.55 -9.17
CA PHE A 134 -13.73 5.84 -8.86
C PHE A 134 -14.37 6.53 -10.09
N LYS A 135 -14.08 6.05 -11.32
CA LYS A 135 -14.67 6.56 -12.56
C LYS A 135 -16.20 6.65 -12.49
N PRO A 136 -16.82 7.69 -13.07
CA PRO A 136 -18.26 7.69 -13.26
C PRO A 136 -18.68 6.52 -14.15
N VAL A 137 -19.76 5.82 -13.75
CA VAL A 137 -20.49 4.93 -14.66
C VAL A 137 -20.83 5.78 -15.88
N ALA A 138 -20.35 5.37 -17.06
CA ALA A 138 -20.71 6.04 -18.30
C ALA A 138 -22.23 6.15 -18.33
N ALA A 139 -22.75 7.38 -18.41
CA ALA A 139 -24.17 7.59 -18.56
C ALA A 139 -24.61 6.75 -19.77
N LYS A 140 -25.57 5.84 -19.56
CA LYS A 140 -26.22 5.16 -20.68
C LYS A 140 -26.77 6.26 -21.58
N THR A 141 -26.19 6.42 -22.77
CA THR A 141 -26.85 7.14 -23.85
C THR A 141 -28.06 6.29 -24.24
N GLU A 142 -29.23 6.70 -23.76
CA GLU A 142 -30.52 6.27 -24.30
C GLU A 142 -30.76 6.94 -25.67
#